data_AF-A0A7K1L9M0-F1
#
_entry.id   AF-A0A7K1L9M0-F1
#
_cell.length_a   1.000
_cell.length_b   1.000
_cell.length_c   1.000
_cell.angle_alpha   90.00
_cell.angle_beta   90.00
_cell.angle_gamma   90.00
#
_symmetry.space_group_name_H-M   'P 1'
#
loop_
_entity.id
_entity.type
_entity.pdbx_description
1 polymer ?
#
loop_
_entity_poly.entity_id
_entity_poly.type
_entity_poly.pdbx_seq_one_letter_code
_entity_poly.pdbx_strand_id
1 'polypeptide(L)'
;MKADRTTDPRQARLRERLEAIRARSEKSTSWRASTRYLTRLVNRDGFVPVRARLAREDLAFLAGARDELIAFADLGVRLLELHRPQESGGITSDPDNPIQRCRACMWRWPCPTFRAIDNALDT
;
A
#
# COMPACT_ATOMS: atom_id res chain seq x y z
N MET A 1 -35.05 10.05 4.73
CA MET A 1 -33.64 10.47 4.58
C MET A 1 -32.78 9.25 4.88
N LYS A 2 -32.33 8.53 3.84
CA LYS A 2 -31.54 7.30 4.03
C LYS A 2 -30.13 7.73 4.43
N ALA A 3 -29.70 7.31 5.62
CA ALA A 3 -28.34 7.55 6.08
C ALA A 3 -27.36 7.09 4.99
N ASP A 4 -26.56 8.04 4.49
CA ASP A 4 -25.40 7.76 3.68
C ASP A 4 -24.59 6.71 4.44
N ARG A 5 -24.52 5.50 3.86
CA ARG A 5 -23.99 4.31 4.54
C ARG A 5 -22.48 4.49 4.56
N THR A 6 -22.09 5.17 5.61
CA THR A 6 -20.82 5.81 5.91
C THR A 6 -19.68 4.95 5.42
N THR A 7 -18.88 5.49 4.50
CA THR A 7 -17.57 4.93 4.13
C THR A 7 -16.88 4.42 5.39
N ASP A 8 -16.54 3.13 5.41
CA ASP A 8 -15.89 2.53 6.58
C ASP A 8 -14.68 3.39 6.97
N PRO A 9 -14.62 3.97 8.19
CA PRO A 9 -13.55 4.89 8.57
C PRO A 9 -12.17 4.23 8.49
N ARG A 10 -12.09 2.90 8.63
CA ARG A 10 -10.85 2.15 8.41
C ARG A 10 -10.45 2.17 6.94
N GLN A 11 -11.40 2.01 6.03
CA GLN A 11 -11.16 2.06 4.59
C GLN A 11 -10.69 3.45 4.15
N ALA A 12 -11.29 4.52 4.69
CA ALA A 12 -10.88 5.89 4.42
C ALA A 12 -9.44 6.15 4.90
N ARG A 13 -9.13 5.81 6.16
CA ARG A 13 -7.77 5.93 6.73
C ARG A 13 -6.73 5.15 5.93
N LEU A 14 -7.07 3.93 5.52
CA LEU A 14 -6.15 3.05 4.78
C LEU A 14 -5.86 3.60 3.37
N ARG A 15 -6.89 4.14 2.70
CA ARG A 15 -6.73 4.85 1.42
C ARG A 15 -5.83 6.08 1.59
N GLU A 16 -6.12 6.94 2.56
CA GLU A 16 -5.31 8.14 2.85
C GLU A 16 -3.84 7.78 3.10
N ARG A 17 -3.59 6.72 3.89
CA ARG A 17 -2.22 6.23 4.16
C ARG A 17 -1.50 5.79 2.88
N LEU A 18 -2.17 5.05 2.00
CA LEU A 18 -1.60 4.61 0.72
C LEU A 18 -1.32 5.79 -0.22
N GLU A 19 -2.25 6.72 -0.32
CA GLU A 19 -2.08 7.95 -1.11
C GLU A 19 -0.92 8.80 -0.56
N ALA A 20 -0.75 8.89 0.76
CA ALA A 20 0.37 9.56 1.39
C ALA A 20 1.71 8.85 1.10
N ILE A 21 1.76 7.51 1.10
CA ILE A 21 2.95 6.74 0.71
C ILE A 21 3.31 7.03 -0.74
N ARG A 22 2.32 6.99 -1.64
CA ARG A 22 2.49 7.30 -3.06
C ARG A 22 3.03 8.71 -3.25
N ALA A 23 2.36 9.72 -2.68
CA ALA A 23 2.75 11.13 -2.84
C ALA A 23 4.15 11.42 -2.28
N ARG A 24 4.54 10.82 -1.15
CA ARG A 24 5.90 10.95 -0.61
C ARG A 24 6.94 10.27 -1.52
N SER A 25 6.61 9.11 -2.07
CA SER A 25 7.50 8.38 -2.99
C SER A 25 7.66 9.11 -4.32
N GLU A 26 6.59 9.70 -4.86
CA GLU A 26 6.63 10.54 -6.06
C GLU A 26 7.50 11.79 -5.87
N LYS A 27 7.46 12.41 -4.68
CA LYS A 27 8.28 13.56 -4.31
C LYS A 27 9.73 13.21 -3.97
N SER A 28 10.03 11.94 -3.71
CA SER A 28 11.39 11.49 -3.37
C SER A 28 12.32 11.56 -4.59
N THR A 29 13.55 12.04 -4.38
CA THR A 29 14.60 11.98 -5.41
C THR A 29 14.91 10.52 -5.72
N SER A 30 14.83 10.14 -7.01
CA SER A 30 15.20 8.79 -7.41
C SER A 30 16.71 8.58 -7.22
N TRP A 31 17.08 7.51 -6.53
CA TRP A 31 18.47 7.12 -6.37
C TRP A 31 19.01 6.37 -7.59
N ARG A 32 18.20 6.10 -8.61
CA ARG A 32 18.59 5.30 -9.77
C ARG A 32 19.78 5.86 -10.54
N ALA A 33 19.89 7.18 -10.66
CA ALA A 33 21.04 7.82 -11.28
C ALA A 33 22.28 7.78 -10.36
N SER A 34 22.11 8.15 -9.09
CA SER A 34 23.17 8.16 -8.09
C SER A 34 23.77 6.77 -7.84
N THR A 35 22.93 5.73 -7.77
CA THR A 35 23.35 4.33 -7.57
C THR A 35 24.16 3.79 -8.75
N ARG A 36 23.84 4.15 -9.99
CA ARG A 36 24.70 3.81 -11.16
C ARG A 36 26.10 4.40 -11.03
N TYR A 37 26.23 5.61 -10.50
CA TYR A 37 27.53 6.23 -10.23
C TYR A 37 28.23 5.57 -9.04
N LEU A 38 27.54 5.43 -7.90
CA LEU A 38 28.07 4.85 -6.67
C LEU A 38 28.52 3.40 -6.84
N THR A 39 27.84 2.61 -7.67
CA THR A 39 28.22 1.22 -7.97
C THR A 39 29.64 1.11 -8.56
N ARG A 40 30.12 2.15 -9.26
CA ARG A 40 31.48 2.19 -9.82
C ARG A 40 32.55 2.52 -8.78
N LEU A 41 32.15 3.00 -7.61
CA LEU A 41 33.02 3.39 -6.50
C LEU A 41 33.10 2.31 -5.41
N VAL A 42 32.58 1.12 -5.68
CA VAL A 42 32.63 -0.03 -4.77
C VAL A 42 34.08 -0.50 -4.66
N ASN A 43 34.62 -0.50 -3.44
CA ASN A 43 35.96 -0.98 -3.13
C ASN A 43 36.02 -2.53 -3.18
N ARG A 44 37.23 -3.09 -2.99
CA ARG A 44 37.44 -4.54 -3.00
C ARG A 44 36.67 -5.28 -1.90
N ASP A 45 36.31 -4.60 -0.82
CA ASP A 45 35.54 -5.14 0.29
C ASP A 45 34.02 -5.06 0.06
N GLY A 46 33.57 -4.53 -1.09
CA GLY A 46 32.16 -4.45 -1.46
C GLY A 46 31.41 -3.20 -0.98
N PHE A 47 32.11 -2.16 -0.51
CA PHE A 47 31.51 -0.94 0.02
C PHE A 47 31.86 0.30 -0.82
N VAL A 48 30.99 1.30 -0.85
CA VAL A 48 31.34 2.65 -1.36
C VAL A 48 31.85 3.52 -0.21
N PRO A 49 33.03 4.17 -0.31
CA PRO A 49 33.55 5.07 0.71
C PRO A 49 32.85 6.44 0.63
N VAL A 50 31.55 6.47 0.90
CA VAL A 50 30.85 7.65 1.42
C VAL A 50 30.97 7.56 2.95
N ARG A 51 30.77 8.63 3.72
CA ARG A 51 30.74 8.54 5.20
C ARG A 51 29.71 7.52 5.75
N ALA A 52 28.88 6.92 4.90
CA ALA A 52 28.08 5.73 5.15
C ALA A 52 28.65 4.51 4.39
N ARG A 53 28.87 3.39 5.09
CA ARG A 53 29.21 2.09 4.50
C ARG A 53 27.95 1.49 3.88
N LEU A 54 27.80 1.61 2.56
CA LEU A 54 26.70 0.99 1.82
C LEU A 54 27.19 -0.29 1.15
N ALA A 55 26.51 -1.40 1.41
CA ALA A 55 26.71 -2.65 0.71
C ALA A 55 26.11 -2.59 -0.69
N ARG A 56 26.43 -3.59 -1.53
CA ARG A 56 25.86 -3.71 -2.88
C ARG A 56 24.33 -3.82 -2.83
N GLU A 57 23.82 -4.56 -1.86
CA GLU A 57 22.40 -4.83 -1.65
C GLU A 57 21.65 -3.53 -1.30
N ASP A 58 22.26 -2.66 -0.48
CA ASP A 58 21.69 -1.36 -0.14
C ASP A 58 21.53 -0.48 -1.38
N LEU A 59 22.54 -0.47 -2.27
CA LEU A 59 22.48 0.29 -3.52
C LEU A 59 21.40 -0.24 -4.47
N ALA A 60 21.28 -1.57 -4.58
CA ALA A 60 20.26 -2.20 -5.40
C ALA A 60 18.85 -1.86 -4.89
N PHE A 61 18.64 -1.98 -3.58
CA PHE A 61 17.39 -1.59 -2.93
C PHE A 61 17.06 -0.12 -3.20
N LEU A 62 17.99 0.80 -2.89
CA LEU A 62 17.76 2.24 -3.08
C LEU A 62 17.46 2.60 -4.55
N ALA A 63 18.09 1.93 -5.52
CA ALA A 63 17.90 2.19 -6.94
C ALA A 63 16.44 1.95 -7.39
N GLY A 64 15.76 0.94 -6.82
CA GLY A 64 14.39 0.55 -7.15
C GLY A 64 13.33 1.06 -6.17
N ALA A 65 13.71 1.36 -4.92
CA ALA A 65 12.78 1.60 -3.82
C ALA A 65 11.69 2.64 -4.11
N ARG A 66 12.02 3.72 -4.82
CA ARG A 66 11.03 4.73 -5.22
C ARG A 66 9.95 4.12 -6.12
N ASP A 67 10.37 3.47 -7.20
CA ASP A 67 9.47 2.94 -8.23
C ASP A 67 8.64 1.78 -7.66
N GLU A 68 9.27 0.93 -6.85
CA GLU A 68 8.62 -0.19 -6.16
C GLU A 68 7.57 0.28 -5.14
N LEU A 69 7.89 1.27 -4.30
CA LEU A 69 6.93 1.80 -3.32
C LEU A 69 5.74 2.49 -3.98
N ILE A 70 5.94 3.18 -5.11
CA ILE A 70 4.83 3.73 -5.90
C ILE A 70 3.94 2.59 -6.42
N ALA A 71 4.54 1.56 -7.02
CA ALA A 71 3.80 0.41 -7.55
C ALA A 71 3.02 -0.33 -6.45
N PHE A 72 3.62 -0.53 -5.28
CA PHE A 72 2.95 -1.15 -4.13
C PHE A 72 1.81 -0.28 -3.59
N ALA A 73 2.00 1.03 -3.49
CA ALA A 73 0.94 1.93 -3.06
C ALA A 73 -0.26 1.91 -4.04
N ASP A 74 0.00 1.96 -5.35
CA ASP A 74 -1.02 1.88 -6.39
C ASP A 74 -1.75 0.52 -6.36
N LEU A 75 -1.02 -0.59 -6.18
CA LEU A 75 -1.63 -1.90 -5.98
C LEU A 75 -2.55 -1.92 -4.76
N GLY A 76 -2.08 -1.37 -3.63
CA GLY A 76 -2.87 -1.25 -2.41
C GLY A 76 -4.19 -0.51 -2.65
N VAL A 77 -4.15 0.66 -3.31
CA VAL A 77 -5.36 1.45 -3.62
C VAL A 77 -6.33 0.64 -4.46
N ARG A 78 -5.86 -0.04 -5.52
CA ARG A 78 -6.70 -0.89 -6.38
C ARG A 78 -7.33 -2.05 -5.60
N LEU A 79 -6.58 -2.67 -4.69
CA LEU A 79 -7.11 -3.73 -3.84
C LEU A 79 -8.21 -3.22 -2.92
N LEU A 80 -8.11 -2.00 -2.37
CA LEU A 80 -9.18 -1.38 -1.57
C LEU A 80 -10.42 -1.00 -2.39
N GLU A 81 -10.26 -0.67 -3.67
CA GLU A 81 -11.37 -0.41 -4.59
C GLU A 81 -12.13 -1.68 -4.94
N LEU A 82 -11.40 -2.76 -5.18
CA LEU A 82 -11.98 -4.08 -5.42
C LEU A 82 -12.65 -4.60 -4.15
N HIS A 83 -11.94 -4.58 -3.03
CA HIS A 83 -12.40 -5.06 -1.73
C HIS A 83 -13.07 -3.94 -0.93
N ARG A 84 -14.29 -3.57 -1.34
CA ARG A 84 -15.16 -2.62 -0.63
C ARG A 84 -16.45 -3.29 -0.14
N PRO A 85 -17.15 -2.73 0.86
CA PRO A 85 -18.45 -3.25 1.27
C PRO A 85 -19.45 -3.14 0.12
N GLN A 86 -20.29 -4.17 -0.06
CA GLN A 86 -21.35 -4.17 -1.04
C GLN A 86 -22.47 -3.21 -0.59
N GLU A 87 -22.78 -2.23 -1.44
CA GLU A 87 -23.99 -1.41 -1.30
C GLU A 87 -25.21 -2.34 -1.43
N SER A 88 -25.98 -2.44 -0.34
CA SER A 88 -27.22 -3.23 -0.16
C SER A 88 -27.75 -3.99 -1.38
N GLY A 89 -27.65 -5.32 -1.35
CA GLY A 89 -28.27 -6.22 -2.33
C GLY A 89 -28.28 -7.70 -1.92
N GLY A 90 -28.03 -8.00 -0.65
CA GLY A 90 -28.12 -9.36 -0.14
C GLY A 90 -29.54 -9.68 0.29
N ILE A 91 -30.01 -10.88 -0.04
CA ILE A 91 -31.20 -11.48 0.56
C ILE A 91 -30.88 -11.64 2.05
N THR A 92 -31.32 -10.70 2.89
CA THR A 92 -31.10 -10.74 4.34
C THR A 92 -32.38 -11.21 5.02
N SER A 93 -32.24 -12.17 5.94
CA SER A 93 -33.34 -12.62 6.81
C SER A 93 -33.63 -11.63 7.94
N ASP A 94 -32.71 -10.71 8.21
CA ASP A 94 -32.85 -9.62 9.18
C ASP A 94 -32.67 -8.28 8.43
N PRO A 95 -33.77 -7.56 8.11
CA PRO A 95 -33.75 -6.26 7.45
C PRO A 95 -33.11 -5.16 8.31
N ASP A 96 -33.10 -5.33 9.63
CA ASP A 96 -32.59 -4.35 10.59
C ASP A 96 -31.07 -4.48 10.77
N ASN A 97 -30.51 -5.68 10.58
CA ASN A 97 -29.06 -5.95 10.60
C ASN A 97 -28.55 -6.70 9.35
N PRO A 98 -28.58 -6.08 8.16
CA PRO A 98 -28.08 -6.72 6.95
C PRO A 98 -26.58 -7.05 7.06
N ILE A 99 -26.22 -8.32 6.88
CA ILE A 99 -24.81 -8.74 6.82
C ILE A 99 -24.14 -8.03 5.65
N GLN A 100 -23.21 -7.13 5.96
CA GLN A 100 -22.36 -6.52 4.94
C GLN A 100 -21.34 -7.54 4.43
N ARG A 101 -21.24 -7.67 3.11
CA ARG A 101 -20.29 -8.54 2.42
C ARG A 101 -19.34 -7.70 1.58
N CYS A 102 -18.14 -8.21 1.34
CA CYS A 102 -17.21 -7.61 0.40
C CYS A 102 -17.70 -7.82 -1.04
N ARG A 103 -17.65 -6.77 -1.87
CA ARG A 103 -18.05 -6.81 -3.28
C ARG A 103 -17.22 -7.80 -4.12
N ALA A 104 -15.92 -7.92 -3.87
CA ALA A 104 -15.03 -8.75 -4.69
C ALA A 104 -15.10 -10.24 -4.34
N CYS A 105 -15.09 -10.58 -3.04
CA CYS A 105 -14.98 -11.97 -2.60
C CYS A 105 -16.26 -12.52 -1.93
N MET A 106 -17.26 -11.68 -1.64
CA MET A 106 -18.53 -12.04 -0.98
C MET A 106 -18.42 -12.55 0.47
N TRP A 107 -17.20 -12.53 1.05
CA TRP A 107 -16.98 -12.78 2.48
C TRP A 107 -17.60 -11.67 3.33
N ARG A 108 -17.91 -11.98 4.60
CA ARG A 108 -18.38 -10.98 5.57
C ARG A 108 -17.37 -9.83 5.67
N TRP A 109 -17.87 -8.61 5.58
CA TRP A 109 -17.07 -7.40 5.74
C TRP A 109 -16.67 -7.19 7.22
N PRO A 110 -15.43 -6.76 7.52
CA PRO A 110 -14.29 -6.65 6.60
C PRO A 110 -13.74 -8.04 6.23
N CYS A 111 -13.49 -8.23 4.93
CA CYS A 111 -13.02 -9.51 4.39
C CYS A 111 -11.54 -9.78 4.72
N PRO A 112 -11.06 -11.03 4.60
CA PRO A 112 -9.68 -11.39 4.94
C PRO A 112 -8.62 -10.54 4.22
N THR A 113 -8.80 -10.26 2.93
CA THR A 113 -7.88 -9.41 2.16
C THR A 113 -7.80 -7.99 2.73
N PHE A 114 -8.95 -7.37 3.02
CA PHE A 114 -8.98 -6.03 3.62
C PHE A 114 -8.24 -6.03 4.96
N ARG A 115 -8.50 -7.02 5.83
CA ARG A 115 -7.84 -7.15 7.12
C ARG A 115 -6.32 -7.33 6.97
N ALA A 116 -5.88 -8.11 5.99
CA ALA A 116 -4.45 -8.30 5.74
C ALA A 116 -3.76 -6.99 5.33
N ILE A 117 -4.42 -6.18 4.48
CA ILE A 117 -3.89 -4.86 4.08
C ILE A 117 -3.89 -3.89 5.27
N ASP A 118 -5.00 -3.83 6.03
CA ASP A 118 -5.11 -2.98 7.23
C ASP A 118 -3.99 -3.34 8.22
N ASN A 119 -3.79 -4.63 8.52
CA ASN A 119 -2.72 -5.10 9.42
C ASN A 119 -1.31 -4.80 8.89
N ALA A 120 -1.05 -4.98 7.60
CA ALA A 120 0.27 -4.73 7.01
C ALA A 120 0.65 -3.24 7.05
N LEU A 121 -0.36 -2.37 7.09
CA LEU A 121 -0.23 -0.93 7.16
C LEU A 121 -0.63 -0.38 8.53
N ASP A 122 -0.75 -1.21 9.57
CA ASP A 122 -0.93 -0.77 10.95
C ASP A 122 0.45 -0.73 11.61
N THR A 123 1.17 0.35 11.33
CA THR A 123 2.48 0.70 11.89
C THR A 123 2.44 2.09 12.46
#